data_AF-A0A940JBL5-F1
#
_entry.id   AF-A0A940JBL5-F1
#
_cell.length_a   1.000
_cell.length_b   1.000
_cell.length_c   1.000
_cell.angle_alpha   90.00
_cell.angle_beta   90.00
_cell.angle_gamma   90.00
#
_symmetry.space_group_name_H-M   'P 1'
#
loop_
_entity.id
_entity.type
_entity.pdbx_description
1 polymer ?
#
loop_
_entity_poly.entity_id
_entity_poly.type
_entity_poly.pdbx_seq_one_letter_code
_entity_poly.pdbx_strand_id
1 'polypeptide(L)'
;MPDALFDDLPILGELGATLTAAMARAEATAGSSATAAAPPRRWRRPYGWLGTFLVLGLVGTTAAAGTLTVLRGSPIPGPKAEDTQPSMVQRSDSQHVLGLRANDPAAGHLPFAIRVGESEQGDICATVGQVDGDDFGIVGEDGRFRQLPAGIVDSCGRATGTDVAVAGARVLDAKRYEDVRTVIYGAGADDLKRAEILVRGKAIPLKIEDGAFVGVVPNYPEDIGLQLRLRIGDRTVTHGFGTGRALVLDPSGPAWQMSRGGSQSRDRKTQVNCANLQQVHRADGTRMSSTPPVCFRAPVEHHKLPQMPVPVTYNARTFHTGDRSHDPPGRSPSVWRWQAPSRTVVWGQIDGKRVKQIDLVAPSSVRQRVRKIYGDSFGVVLPASVNAKHIRLLVTMRDGSTRTYSRPVVPTSSMRP
;
A
#
# COMPACT_ATOMS: atom_id res chain seq x y z
N MET A 1 -33.66 -12.73 2.45
CA MET A 1 -32.31 -12.93 1.90
C MET A 1 -32.11 -14.44 1.76
N PRO A 2 -31.31 -14.96 0.83
CA PRO A 2 -31.20 -16.40 0.66
C PRO A 2 -30.30 -16.98 1.77
N ASP A 3 -30.92 -17.59 2.78
CA ASP A 3 -30.25 -18.14 3.97
C ASP A 3 -29.51 -19.48 3.71
N ALA A 4 -29.49 -19.98 2.47
CA ALA A 4 -29.05 -21.34 2.14
C ALA A 4 -27.64 -21.43 1.52
N LEU A 5 -26.78 -20.40 1.63
CA LEU A 5 -25.48 -20.41 0.93
C LEU A 5 -24.30 -20.97 1.74
N PHE A 6 -24.50 -21.33 3.02
CA PHE A 6 -23.41 -21.69 3.94
C PHE A 6 -23.67 -22.90 4.86
N ASP A 7 -24.62 -23.77 4.51
CA ASP A 7 -24.97 -24.94 5.34
C ASP A 7 -23.78 -25.89 5.59
N ASP A 8 -22.77 -25.89 4.72
CA ASP A 8 -21.60 -26.76 4.82
C ASP A 8 -20.47 -26.21 5.72
N LEU A 9 -20.60 -24.99 6.26
CA LEU A 9 -19.54 -24.30 7.02
C LEU A 9 -20.09 -23.62 8.28
N PRO A 10 -20.46 -24.39 9.33
CA PRO A 10 -21.11 -23.86 10.55
C PRO A 10 -20.28 -22.78 11.28
N ILE A 11 -18.95 -22.86 11.18
CA ILE A 11 -18.02 -21.86 11.75
C ILE A 11 -18.22 -20.46 11.16
N LEU A 12 -18.59 -20.35 9.88
CA LEU A 12 -18.82 -19.05 9.24
C LEU A 12 -20.17 -18.45 9.64
N GLY A 13 -21.17 -19.29 9.88
CA GLY A 13 -22.45 -18.87 10.45
C GLY A 13 -22.28 -18.31 11.86
N GLU A 14 -21.50 -19.00 12.70
CA GLU A 14 -21.20 -18.57 14.07
C GLU A 14 -20.41 -17.25 14.09
N LEU A 15 -19.41 -17.11 13.21
CA LEU A 15 -18.66 -15.86 13.05
C LEU A 15 -19.56 -14.70 12.59
N GLY A 16 -20.46 -14.95 11.62
CA GLY A 16 -21.41 -13.94 11.13
C GLY A 16 -22.40 -13.48 12.20
N ALA A 17 -22.92 -14.41 13.01
CA ALA A 17 -23.78 -14.09 14.14
C ALA A 17 -23.04 -13.27 15.21
N THR A 18 -21.79 -13.64 15.51
CA THR A 18 -20.95 -12.94 16.50
C THR A 18 -20.64 -11.51 16.06
N LEU A 19 -20.31 -11.31 14.78
CA LEU A 19 -20.07 -9.99 14.19
C LEU A 19 -21.32 -9.12 14.20
N THR A 20 -22.47 -9.68 13.83
CA THR A 20 -23.75 -8.96 13.84
C THR A 20 -24.13 -8.52 15.26
N ALA A 21 -23.96 -9.40 16.25
CA ALA A 21 -24.20 -9.07 17.65
C ALA A 21 -23.23 -8.01 18.20
N ALA A 22 -21.96 -8.04 17.78
CA ALA A 22 -20.97 -7.03 18.15
C ALA A 22 -21.30 -5.65 17.54
N MET A 23 -21.73 -5.62 16.27
CA MET A 23 -22.17 -4.38 15.60
C MET A 23 -23.41 -3.78 16.27
N ALA A 24 -24.41 -4.59 16.60
CA ALA A 24 -25.61 -4.12 17.29
C ALA A 24 -25.29 -3.51 18.68
N ARG A 25 -24.33 -4.10 19.42
CA ARG A 25 -23.85 -3.55 20.70
C ARG A 25 -23.11 -2.21 20.53
N ALA A 26 -22.33 -2.08 19.47
CA ALA A 26 -21.62 -0.82 19.15
C ALA A 26 -22.61 0.30 18.78
N GLU A 27 -23.66 0.00 18.01
CA GLU A 27 -24.71 0.98 17.68
C GLU A 27 -25.52 1.40 18.91
N ALA A 28 -25.85 0.45 19.80
CA ALA A 28 -26.56 0.73 21.05
C ALA A 28 -25.75 1.63 22.01
N THR A 29 -24.43 1.47 22.06
CA THR A 29 -23.56 2.31 22.89
C THR A 29 -23.28 3.68 22.26
N ALA A 30 -23.21 3.77 20.93
CA ALA A 30 -23.09 5.04 20.22
C ALA A 30 -24.35 5.93 20.37
N GLY A 31 -25.54 5.33 20.43
CA GLY A 31 -26.80 6.06 20.63
C GLY A 31 -26.98 6.71 22.01
N SER A 32 -26.23 6.26 23.03
CA SER A 32 -26.36 6.75 24.42
C SER A 32 -25.50 7.99 24.73
N SER A 33 -24.62 8.44 23.83
CA SER A 33 -23.71 9.57 24.09
C SER A 33 -24.17 10.91 23.50
N ALA A 34 -25.36 10.97 22.90
CA ALA A 34 -25.86 12.13 22.17
C ALA A 34 -26.94 12.95 22.92
N THR A 35 -26.80 13.19 24.22
CA THR A 35 -27.67 14.14 24.96
C THR A 35 -27.00 14.71 26.21
N ALA A 36 -25.81 15.29 26.08
CA ALA A 36 -25.32 16.28 27.05
C ALA A 36 -25.62 17.68 26.53
N ALA A 37 -26.80 18.20 26.89
CA ALA A 37 -27.23 19.55 26.57
C ALA A 37 -26.24 20.58 27.15
N ALA A 38 -25.62 21.37 26.28
CA ALA A 38 -24.78 22.50 26.68
C ALA A 38 -25.64 23.56 27.42
N PRO A 39 -25.17 24.13 28.54
CA PRO A 39 -25.93 25.13 29.27
C PRO A 39 -26.03 26.46 28.49
N PRO A 40 -27.14 27.21 28.63
CA PRO A 40 -27.36 28.43 27.88
C PRO A 40 -26.40 29.54 28.32
N ARG A 41 -25.57 30.01 27.38
CA ARG A 41 -24.71 31.20 27.53
C ARG A 41 -25.58 32.47 27.64
N ARG A 42 -25.78 32.96 28.86
CA ARG A 42 -26.35 34.29 29.13
C ARG A 42 -25.34 35.37 28.73
N TRP A 43 -25.66 36.11 27.67
CA TRP A 43 -25.06 37.40 27.35
C TRP A 43 -25.44 38.44 28.43
N ARG A 44 -24.44 38.95 29.15
CA ARG A 44 -24.55 40.18 29.96
C ARG A 44 -23.65 41.27 29.38
N ARG A 45 -24.23 42.46 29.34
CA ARG A 45 -23.77 43.72 28.70
C ARG A 45 -22.42 44.24 29.20
N PRO A 46 -21.79 45.15 28.42
CA PRO A 46 -20.53 45.79 28.76
C PRO A 46 -20.76 47.07 29.58
N TYR A 47 -19.97 47.29 30.63
CA TYR A 47 -19.61 48.62 31.14
C TYR A 47 -18.29 48.49 31.92
N GLY A 48 -17.36 49.39 31.65
CA GLY A 48 -15.95 49.30 32.03
C GLY A 48 -15.62 49.72 33.46
N TRP A 49 -14.30 49.75 33.71
CA TRP A 49 -13.48 50.55 34.64
C TRP A 49 -12.09 49.86 34.65
N LEU A 50 -11.03 50.46 34.12
CA LEU A 50 -10.07 51.36 34.81
C LEU A 50 -9.51 50.81 36.13
N GLY A 51 -8.18 50.65 36.18
CA GLY A 51 -7.38 50.30 37.37
C GLY A 51 -6.50 49.07 37.12
N THR A 52 -5.32 49.22 36.51
CA THR A 52 -4.03 49.44 37.20
C THR A 52 -3.81 48.45 38.35
N PHE A 53 -2.94 47.45 38.18
CA PHE A 53 -1.90 47.13 39.16
C PHE A 53 -0.75 46.32 38.55
N LEU A 54 0.41 46.89 38.76
CA LEU A 54 1.75 46.48 38.42
C LEU A 54 2.23 45.50 39.50
N VAL A 55 2.58 44.26 39.14
CA VAL A 55 3.48 43.43 39.95
C VAL A 55 4.38 42.65 39.00
N LEU A 56 5.55 43.25 38.74
CA LEU A 56 6.77 42.50 38.46
C LEU A 56 7.05 41.61 39.66
N GLY A 57 7.06 40.30 39.44
CA GLY A 57 7.45 39.30 40.44
C GLY A 57 8.16 38.14 39.78
N LEU A 58 9.49 38.19 39.78
CA LEU A 58 10.36 37.05 39.56
C LEU A 58 9.91 35.87 40.44
N VAL A 59 9.35 34.81 39.87
CA VAL A 59 9.33 33.47 40.48
C VAL A 59 9.38 32.42 39.37
N GLY A 60 10.45 31.62 39.38
CA GLY A 60 10.37 30.20 39.01
C GLY A 60 10.55 29.84 37.54
N THR A 61 11.80 29.80 37.09
CA THR A 61 12.27 28.87 36.06
C THR A 61 12.13 27.42 36.55
N THR A 62 10.90 26.90 36.63
CA THR A 62 10.63 25.49 36.98
C THR A 62 9.29 25.04 36.41
N ALA A 63 9.18 24.92 35.08
CA ALA A 63 8.03 24.26 34.45
C ALA A 63 8.37 23.76 33.03
N ALA A 64 9.41 22.94 32.88
CA ALA A 64 9.69 22.24 31.62
C ALA A 64 9.79 20.71 31.77
N ALA A 65 9.54 20.15 32.96
CA ALA A 65 9.64 18.71 33.21
C ALA A 65 8.30 17.97 33.22
N GLY A 66 7.16 18.68 33.15
CA GLY A 66 5.82 18.08 33.29
C GLY A 66 5.11 17.71 31.97
N THR A 67 5.63 18.11 30.82
CA THR A 67 4.98 17.85 29.51
C THR A 67 5.46 16.57 28.83
N LEU A 68 6.56 15.95 29.27
CA LEU A 68 7.07 14.70 28.67
C LEU A 68 6.29 13.45 29.10
N THR A 69 5.66 13.44 30.28
CA THR A 69 4.87 12.29 30.75
C THR A 69 3.52 12.15 30.04
N VAL A 70 2.98 13.23 29.46
CA VAL A 70 1.66 13.21 28.77
C VAL A 70 1.73 12.53 27.39
N LEU A 71 2.93 12.36 26.83
CA LEU A 71 3.13 11.74 25.52
C LEU A 71 3.38 10.22 25.56
N ARG A 72 3.54 9.63 26.75
CA ARG A 72 3.68 8.17 26.91
C ARG A 72 2.29 7.52 26.93
N GLY A 73 2.03 6.64 25.96
CA GLY A 73 0.86 5.77 25.97
C GLY A 73 1.08 4.57 26.90
N SER A 74 -0.01 3.90 27.29
CA SER A 74 0.09 2.62 28.02
C SER A 74 0.91 1.61 27.19
N PRO A 75 1.80 0.82 27.83
CA PRO A 75 2.54 -0.23 27.15
C PRO A 75 1.61 -1.16 26.38
N ILE A 76 2.06 -1.62 25.21
CA ILE A 76 1.32 -2.63 24.45
C ILE A 76 1.51 -3.95 25.19
N PRO A 77 0.45 -4.66 25.62
CA PRO A 77 0.62 -5.97 26.21
C PRO A 77 1.23 -6.92 25.16
N GLY A 78 2.27 -7.64 25.55
CA GLY A 78 2.87 -8.65 24.69
C GLY A 78 1.89 -9.81 24.46
N PRO A 79 2.03 -10.55 23.35
CA PRO A 79 1.32 -11.81 23.19
C PRO A 79 1.75 -12.76 24.31
N LYS A 80 0.83 -13.63 24.74
CA LYS A 80 1.21 -14.70 25.65
C LYS A 80 2.04 -15.74 24.90
N ALA A 81 3.00 -16.36 25.57
CA ALA A 81 3.82 -17.42 24.99
C ALA A 81 2.95 -18.59 24.48
N GLU A 82 1.90 -18.95 25.22
CA GLU A 82 0.93 -20.00 24.84
C GLU A 82 0.16 -19.71 23.54
N ASP A 83 0.03 -18.43 23.19
CA ASP A 83 -0.64 -17.97 21.96
C ASP A 83 0.35 -17.74 20.81
N THR A 84 1.64 -17.99 21.02
CA THR A 84 2.73 -17.71 20.08
C THR A 84 3.37 -19.01 19.61
N GLN A 85 3.68 -19.12 18.31
CA GLN A 85 4.40 -20.29 17.81
C GLN A 85 5.80 -20.36 18.46
N PRO A 86 6.31 -21.55 18.84
CA PRO A 86 7.62 -21.66 19.49
C PRO A 86 8.78 -21.00 18.74
N SER A 87 8.77 -21.04 17.40
CA SER A 87 9.75 -20.35 16.55
C SER A 87 9.71 -18.82 16.65
N MET A 88 8.64 -18.26 17.22
CA MET A 88 8.43 -16.84 17.45
C MET A 88 8.52 -16.45 18.93
N VAL A 89 8.65 -17.41 19.84
CA VAL A 89 8.90 -17.15 21.27
C VAL A 89 10.38 -16.81 21.44
N GLN A 90 10.67 -15.53 21.63
CA GLN A 90 12.04 -15.03 21.74
C GLN A 90 12.59 -15.23 23.16
N ARG A 91 13.80 -15.80 23.27
CA ARG A 91 14.49 -15.94 24.56
C ARG A 91 14.86 -14.57 25.11
N SER A 92 14.45 -14.26 26.33
CA SER A 92 14.65 -12.93 26.94
C SER A 92 16.11 -12.53 27.10
N ASP A 93 17.00 -13.49 27.36
CA ASP A 93 18.44 -13.29 27.55
C ASP A 93 19.21 -12.98 26.25
N SER A 94 18.60 -13.27 25.09
CA SER A 94 19.20 -13.02 23.78
C SER A 94 18.82 -11.67 23.17
N GLN A 95 17.82 -10.98 23.74
CA GLN A 95 17.24 -9.79 23.13
C GLN A 95 18.09 -8.56 23.37
N HIS A 96 18.38 -7.81 22.31
CA HIS A 96 19.07 -6.54 22.42
C HIS A 96 18.69 -5.61 21.26
N VAL A 97 18.64 -4.31 21.57
CA VAL A 97 18.40 -3.25 20.58
C VAL A 97 19.76 -2.83 20.03
N LEU A 98 19.96 -2.98 18.73
CA LEU A 98 21.23 -2.60 18.09
C LEU A 98 21.43 -1.09 18.10
N GLY A 99 22.66 -0.62 17.90
CA GLY A 99 23.01 0.79 17.75
C GLY A 99 22.52 1.42 16.44
N LEU A 100 22.03 0.61 15.50
CA LEU A 100 21.48 1.05 14.22
C LEU A 100 20.31 2.04 14.39
N ARG A 101 20.42 3.19 13.72
CA ARG A 101 19.37 4.21 13.67
C ARG A 101 19.07 4.60 12.23
N ALA A 102 17.79 4.52 11.86
CA ALA A 102 17.27 5.06 10.60
C ALA A 102 16.35 6.23 10.91
N ASN A 103 16.70 7.42 10.40
CA ASN A 103 15.88 8.61 10.60
C ASN A 103 14.53 8.45 9.88
N ASP A 104 13.45 8.88 10.53
CA ASP A 104 12.18 9.09 9.85
C ASP A 104 12.33 10.27 8.87
N PRO A 105 11.87 10.14 7.61
CA PRO A 105 11.82 11.25 6.67
C PRO A 105 11.03 12.48 7.15
N ALA A 106 10.08 12.33 8.08
CA ALA A 106 9.41 13.46 8.71
C ALA A 106 10.26 14.06 9.85
N ALA A 107 10.42 15.38 9.80
CA ALA A 107 11.17 16.12 10.80
C ALA A 107 10.54 16.00 12.20
N GLY A 108 11.38 15.82 13.23
CA GLY A 108 10.94 15.77 14.63
C GLY A 108 10.42 14.41 15.11
N HIS A 109 10.45 13.37 14.27
CA HIS A 109 10.04 12.03 14.64
C HIS A 109 11.21 11.21 15.23
N LEU A 110 10.89 10.27 16.11
CA LEU A 110 11.86 9.37 16.73
C LEU A 110 12.51 8.45 15.68
N PRO A 111 13.82 8.20 15.75
CA PRO A 111 14.50 7.32 14.81
C PRO A 111 14.05 5.88 15.00
N PHE A 112 14.02 5.14 13.89
CA PHE A 112 13.79 3.70 13.89
C PHE A 112 15.05 2.94 14.27
N ALA A 113 14.87 1.85 15.00
CA ALA A 113 15.89 0.88 15.34
C ALA A 113 15.36 -0.54 15.14
N ILE A 114 16.23 -1.51 15.35
CA ILE A 114 15.91 -2.93 15.30
C ILE A 114 16.33 -3.58 16.61
N ARG A 115 15.43 -4.40 17.17
CA ARG A 115 15.73 -5.34 18.25
C ARG A 115 15.88 -6.72 17.63
N VAL A 116 16.97 -7.40 17.95
CA VAL A 116 17.25 -8.75 17.48
C VAL A 116 17.41 -9.69 18.68
N GLY A 117 17.34 -10.99 18.42
CA GLY A 117 17.63 -12.05 19.38
C GLY A 117 17.23 -13.41 18.82
N GLU A 118 17.30 -14.44 19.64
CA GLU A 118 17.06 -15.82 19.24
C GLU A 118 15.71 -16.32 19.78
N SER A 119 15.00 -17.12 18.99
CA SER A 119 13.86 -17.90 19.47
C SER A 119 14.31 -19.06 20.35
N GLU A 120 13.37 -19.69 21.05
CA GLU A 120 13.62 -20.95 21.78
C GLU A 120 14.12 -22.08 20.86
N GLN A 121 13.89 -21.98 19.55
CA GLN A 121 14.34 -22.93 18.53
C GLN A 121 15.63 -22.51 17.80
N GLY A 122 16.27 -21.44 18.26
CA GLY A 122 17.50 -20.91 17.66
C GLY A 122 17.29 -20.21 16.32
N ASP A 123 16.06 -19.79 16.01
CA ASP A 123 15.80 -18.92 14.86
C ASP A 123 16.16 -17.48 15.22
N ILE A 124 16.69 -16.71 14.26
CA ILE A 124 16.94 -15.29 14.44
C ILE A 124 15.63 -14.54 14.30
N CYS A 125 15.27 -13.78 15.33
CA CYS A 125 14.09 -12.94 15.38
C CYS A 125 14.48 -11.47 15.28
N ALA A 126 13.65 -10.69 14.60
CA ALA A 126 13.80 -9.25 14.47
C ALA A 126 12.48 -8.52 14.74
N THR A 127 12.59 -7.35 15.37
CA THR A 127 11.48 -6.42 15.60
C THR A 127 11.95 -5.02 15.23
N VAL A 128 11.16 -4.29 14.47
CA VAL A 128 11.40 -2.87 14.24
C VAL A 128 10.54 -2.03 15.17
N GLY A 129 11.15 -0.95 15.64
CA GLY A 129 10.50 0.03 16.50
C GLY A 129 11.22 1.36 16.40
N GLN A 130 10.77 2.32 17.19
CA GLN A 130 11.39 3.61 17.39
C GLN A 130 12.07 3.65 18.76
N VAL A 131 13.07 4.52 18.89
CA VAL A 131 13.83 4.70 20.13
C VAL A 131 13.64 6.10 20.67
N ASP A 132 13.27 6.20 21.95
CA ASP A 132 13.20 7.43 22.73
C ASP A 132 14.11 7.32 23.96
N GLY A 133 15.30 7.92 23.89
CA GLY A 133 16.35 7.66 24.88
C GLY A 133 16.78 6.18 24.85
N ASP A 134 16.61 5.49 25.97
CA ASP A 134 16.90 4.06 26.12
C ASP A 134 15.67 3.16 25.87
N ASP A 135 14.50 3.77 25.66
CA ASP A 135 13.25 3.03 25.50
C ASP A 135 13.05 2.61 24.04
N PHE A 136 12.75 1.32 23.83
CA PHE A 136 12.36 0.76 22.52
C PHE A 136 10.85 0.56 22.44
N GLY A 137 10.24 1.15 21.43
CA GLY A 137 8.78 1.20 21.32
C GLY A 137 8.28 1.56 19.94
N ILE A 138 7.06 2.08 19.86
CA ILE A 138 6.47 2.57 18.62
C ILE A 138 5.52 3.74 18.93
N VAL A 139 5.52 4.73 18.05
CA VAL A 139 4.54 5.82 18.10
C VAL A 139 3.26 5.35 17.40
N GLY A 140 2.15 5.34 18.13
CA GLY A 140 0.84 5.01 17.55
C GLY A 140 0.27 6.14 16.69
N GLU A 141 -0.84 5.89 16.00
CA GLU A 141 -1.56 6.92 15.22
C GLU A 141 -2.09 8.09 16.07
N ASP A 142 -2.17 7.91 17.39
CA ASP A 142 -2.51 8.96 18.36
C ASP A 142 -1.30 9.83 18.75
N GLY A 143 -0.14 9.60 18.13
CA GLY A 143 1.10 10.35 18.37
C GLY A 143 1.78 10.00 19.69
N ARG A 144 1.32 8.97 20.41
CA ARG A 144 1.91 8.56 21.69
C ARG A 144 2.89 7.42 21.52
N PHE A 145 4.05 7.55 22.15
CA PHE A 145 5.05 6.50 22.22
C PHE A 145 4.62 5.42 23.22
N ARG A 146 4.73 4.15 22.82
CA ARG A 146 4.46 2.98 23.67
C ARG A 146 5.63 2.04 23.57
N GLN A 147 6.18 1.64 24.72
CA GLN A 147 7.23 0.63 24.75
C GLN A 147 6.71 -0.69 24.17
N LEU A 148 7.56 -1.35 23.39
CA LEU A 148 7.31 -2.67 22.84
C LEU A 148 7.95 -3.69 23.79
N PRO A 149 7.16 -4.52 24.50
CA PRO A 149 7.71 -5.48 25.44
C PRO A 149 8.66 -6.46 24.75
N ALA A 150 9.59 -6.99 25.54
CA ALA A 150 10.41 -8.13 25.13
C ALA A 150 9.49 -9.29 24.70
N GLY A 151 9.79 -9.93 23.57
CA GLY A 151 8.98 -11.05 23.02
C GLY A 151 7.95 -10.70 21.95
N ILE A 152 7.65 -9.41 21.71
CA ILE A 152 7.02 -9.04 20.42
C ILE A 152 8.10 -9.12 19.34
N VAL A 153 7.84 -9.93 18.32
CA VAL A 153 8.69 -10.10 17.14
C VAL A 153 7.89 -9.81 15.88
N ASP A 154 8.51 -9.15 14.90
CA ASP A 154 7.85 -8.95 13.60
C ASP A 154 8.05 -10.16 12.69
N SER A 155 9.20 -10.83 12.78
CA SER A 155 9.50 -12.07 12.06
C SER A 155 10.68 -12.82 12.68
N CYS A 156 10.69 -14.14 12.48
CA CYS A 156 11.79 -15.03 12.84
C CYS A 156 12.10 -15.97 11.67
N GLY A 157 13.36 -16.36 11.54
CA GLY A 157 13.78 -17.31 10.51
C GLY A 157 15.17 -17.89 10.79
N ARG A 158 15.51 -18.95 10.07
CA ARG A 158 16.83 -19.59 10.14
C ARG A 158 17.73 -19.06 9.05
N ALA A 159 18.96 -18.70 9.40
CA ALA A 159 19.98 -18.37 8.41
C ALA A 159 20.23 -19.60 7.51
N THR A 160 20.10 -19.42 6.20
CA THR A 160 20.29 -20.52 5.22
C THR A 160 21.71 -20.56 4.68
N GLY A 161 22.56 -19.61 5.08
CA GLY A 161 23.85 -19.36 4.43
C GLY A 161 23.72 -18.92 2.98
N THR A 162 22.52 -18.62 2.48
CA THR A 162 22.27 -18.09 1.12
C THR A 162 21.51 -16.77 1.11
N ASP A 163 20.92 -16.43 2.25
CA ASP A 163 20.15 -15.23 2.49
C ASP A 163 20.29 -14.86 3.98
N VAL A 164 19.80 -13.67 4.33
CA VAL A 164 19.58 -13.31 5.73
C VAL A 164 18.49 -14.19 6.33
N ALA A 165 18.60 -14.48 7.62
CA ALA A 165 17.58 -15.23 8.35
C ALA A 165 16.21 -14.54 8.29
N VAL A 166 16.21 -13.20 8.33
CA VAL A 166 15.01 -12.36 8.23
C VAL A 166 15.26 -11.18 7.30
N ALA A 167 14.32 -10.94 6.38
CA ALA A 167 14.20 -9.71 5.61
C ALA A 167 12.71 -9.32 5.53
N GLY A 168 12.37 -8.12 5.98
CA GLY A 168 10.99 -7.67 6.10
C GLY A 168 10.79 -6.21 5.72
N ALA A 169 9.52 -5.88 5.46
CA ALA A 169 9.06 -4.52 5.33
C ALA A 169 7.80 -4.34 6.18
N ARG A 170 7.84 -3.40 7.12
CA ARG A 170 6.70 -3.01 7.95
C ARG A 170 6.14 -1.69 7.45
N VAL A 171 4.86 -1.68 7.12
CA VAL A 171 4.16 -0.44 6.77
C VAL A 171 3.53 0.14 8.03
N LEU A 172 3.81 1.42 8.28
CA LEU A 172 3.16 2.23 9.29
C LEU A 172 2.17 3.14 8.57
N ASP A 173 0.90 2.78 8.71
CA ASP A 173 -0.18 3.55 8.12
C ASP A 173 -0.36 4.89 8.85
N ALA A 174 -1.00 5.84 8.18
CA ALA A 174 -1.23 7.16 8.72
C ALA A 174 -2.53 7.76 8.18
N LYS A 175 -3.07 8.73 8.93
CA LYS A 175 -4.28 9.46 8.52
C LYS A 175 -4.13 10.17 7.17
N ARG A 176 -2.90 10.58 6.84
CA ARG A 176 -2.56 11.20 5.57
C ARG A 176 -1.60 10.30 4.82
N TYR A 177 -1.85 10.13 3.54
CA TYR A 177 -1.04 9.27 2.68
C TYR A 177 0.45 9.66 2.68
N GLU A 178 0.76 10.97 2.68
CA GLU A 178 2.15 11.47 2.74
C GLU A 178 2.89 11.12 4.04
N ASP A 179 2.16 10.76 5.09
CA ASP A 179 2.72 10.38 6.40
C ASP A 179 2.98 8.87 6.51
N VAL A 180 2.55 8.07 5.53
CA VAL A 180 2.82 6.62 5.50
C VAL A 180 4.33 6.37 5.44
N ARG A 181 4.80 5.41 6.23
CA ARG A 181 6.21 4.98 6.24
C ARG A 181 6.30 3.49 5.97
N THR A 182 7.32 3.10 5.22
CA THR A 182 7.75 1.70 5.17
C THR A 182 9.12 1.59 5.83
N VAL A 183 9.20 0.75 6.86
CA VAL A 183 10.45 0.38 7.53
C VAL A 183 10.94 -0.94 6.95
N ILE A 184 12.11 -0.94 6.33
CA ILE A 184 12.79 -2.11 5.79
C ILE A 184 13.81 -2.56 6.83
N TYR A 185 13.85 -3.86 7.10
CA TYR A 185 14.75 -4.41 8.10
C TYR A 185 15.17 -5.83 7.76
N GLY A 186 16.23 -6.30 8.42
CA GLY A 186 16.64 -7.69 8.37
C GLY A 186 17.80 -7.97 9.31
N ALA A 187 18.05 -9.26 9.54
CA ALA A 187 19.08 -9.76 10.44
C ALA A 187 19.47 -11.21 10.10
N GLY A 188 20.62 -11.65 10.61
CA GLY A 188 21.05 -13.06 10.56
C GLY A 188 21.78 -13.45 9.29
N ALA A 189 22.74 -12.63 8.83
CA ALA A 189 23.79 -13.06 7.91
C ALA A 189 25.14 -12.44 8.31
N ASP A 190 26.04 -13.28 8.85
CA ASP A 190 27.35 -12.86 9.36
C ASP A 190 28.26 -12.29 8.25
N ASP A 191 28.08 -12.74 7.01
CA ASP A 191 28.83 -12.30 5.83
C ASP A 191 28.07 -11.24 5.00
N LEU A 192 27.11 -10.54 5.60
CA LEU A 192 26.40 -9.42 4.95
C LEU A 192 27.34 -8.23 4.72
N LYS A 193 27.76 -8.02 3.47
CA LYS A 193 28.70 -6.98 3.07
C LYS A 193 28.05 -5.68 2.58
N ARG A 194 26.77 -5.71 2.20
CA ARG A 194 26.03 -4.53 1.70
C ARG A 194 24.53 -4.76 1.78
N ALA A 195 23.79 -3.75 2.21
CA ALA A 195 22.33 -3.72 2.15
C ALA A 195 21.90 -2.38 1.55
N GLU A 196 20.98 -2.42 0.58
CA GLU A 196 20.48 -1.23 -0.08
C GLU A 196 18.99 -1.34 -0.37
N ILE A 197 18.29 -0.23 -0.19
CA ILE A 197 16.92 -0.09 -0.67
C ILE A 197 16.97 0.46 -2.09
N LEU A 198 16.23 -0.17 -3.01
CA LEU A 198 15.97 0.37 -4.34
C LEU A 198 14.55 0.93 -4.37
N VAL A 199 14.43 2.24 -4.57
CA VAL A 199 13.16 2.95 -4.76
C VAL A 199 13.14 3.55 -6.15
N ARG A 200 12.19 3.12 -6.99
CA ARG A 200 12.09 3.58 -8.40
C ARG A 200 13.43 3.51 -9.15
N GLY A 201 14.22 2.47 -8.87
CA GLY A 201 15.55 2.25 -9.46
C GLY A 201 16.70 3.03 -8.81
N LYS A 202 16.43 3.96 -7.87
CA LYS A 202 17.46 4.66 -7.11
C LYS A 202 17.87 3.85 -5.89
N ALA A 203 19.18 3.63 -5.72
CA ALA A 203 19.73 2.94 -4.56
C ALA A 203 19.94 3.89 -3.37
N ILE A 204 19.57 3.42 -2.17
CA ILE A 204 19.78 4.07 -0.89
C ILE A 204 20.56 3.06 -0.02
N PRO A 205 21.83 3.32 0.30
CA PRO A 205 22.61 2.41 1.12
C PRO A 205 22.10 2.40 2.56
N LEU A 206 22.12 1.23 3.18
CA LEU A 206 21.79 1.04 4.60
C LEU A 206 23.06 0.80 5.41
N LYS A 207 23.04 1.25 6.66
CA LYS A 207 24.04 0.86 7.65
C LYS A 207 23.82 -0.59 8.05
N ILE A 208 24.92 -1.31 8.27
CA ILE A 208 24.93 -2.69 8.72
C ILE A 208 25.68 -2.75 10.05
N GLU A 209 25.15 -3.50 11.01
CA GLU A 209 25.74 -3.79 12.31
C GLU A 209 25.36 -5.24 12.63
N ASP A 210 26.33 -6.09 12.96
CA ASP A 210 26.13 -7.48 13.33
C ASP A 210 25.20 -8.28 12.38
N GLY A 211 25.41 -8.12 11.07
CA GLY A 211 24.61 -8.79 10.04
C GLY A 211 23.17 -8.32 9.94
N ALA A 212 22.81 -7.23 10.62
CA ALA A 212 21.48 -6.61 10.62
C ALA A 212 21.48 -5.22 9.97
N PHE A 213 20.31 -4.77 9.54
CA PHE A 213 20.10 -3.46 8.94
C PHE A 213 18.68 -2.95 9.21
N VAL A 214 18.52 -1.63 9.17
CA VAL A 214 17.21 -0.97 9.20
C VAL A 214 17.26 0.29 8.32
N GLY A 215 16.18 0.56 7.61
CA GLY A 215 16.00 1.73 6.77
C GLY A 215 14.55 2.15 6.68
N VAL A 216 14.29 3.41 6.40
CA VAL A 216 12.94 3.97 6.34
C VAL A 216 12.78 4.72 5.03
N VAL A 217 11.65 4.49 4.36
CA VAL A 217 11.26 5.20 3.14
C VAL A 217 9.81 5.67 3.25
N PRO A 218 9.44 6.79 2.61
CA PRO A 218 8.06 7.26 2.59
C PRO A 218 7.19 6.40 1.65
N ASN A 219 5.88 6.39 1.93
CA ASN A 219 4.81 5.70 1.17
C ASN A 219 4.82 4.17 1.32
N TYR A 220 3.81 3.52 0.72
CA TYR A 220 3.69 2.07 0.68
C TYR A 220 4.70 1.44 -0.29
N PRO A 221 5.14 0.18 -0.04
CA PRO A 221 6.11 -0.52 -0.89
C PRO A 221 5.71 -0.59 -2.36
N GLU A 222 4.44 -0.86 -2.64
CA GLU A 222 3.85 -0.95 -3.97
C GLU A 222 3.91 0.38 -4.73
N ASP A 223 3.81 1.52 -4.06
CA ASP A 223 3.76 2.84 -4.69
C ASP A 223 5.13 3.31 -5.18
N ILE A 224 6.18 2.76 -4.59
CA ILE A 224 7.57 3.15 -4.83
C ILE A 224 8.38 2.06 -5.52
N GLY A 225 7.77 0.90 -5.78
CA GLY A 225 8.43 -0.25 -6.39
C GLY A 225 9.60 -0.74 -5.53
N LEU A 226 9.34 -0.89 -4.23
CA LEU A 226 10.35 -1.15 -3.23
C LEU A 226 11.06 -2.49 -3.46
N GLN A 227 12.38 -2.45 -3.49
CA GLN A 227 13.21 -3.66 -3.43
C GLN A 227 14.31 -3.48 -2.39
N LEU A 228 14.72 -4.58 -1.79
CA LEU A 228 15.90 -4.67 -0.95
C LEU A 228 16.93 -5.52 -1.68
N ARG A 229 18.12 -4.97 -1.88
CA ARG A 229 19.25 -5.68 -2.49
C ARG A 229 20.32 -5.90 -1.43
N LEU A 230 20.67 -7.17 -1.23
CA LEU A 230 21.66 -7.63 -0.26
C LEU A 230 22.86 -8.20 -0.99
N ARG A 231 24.06 -7.94 -0.49
CA ARG A 231 25.28 -8.61 -0.91
C ARG A 231 25.81 -9.44 0.24
N ILE A 232 25.71 -10.76 0.11
CA ILE A 232 26.01 -11.76 1.14
C ILE A 232 27.16 -12.61 0.61
N GLY A 233 28.35 -12.45 1.19
CA GLY A 233 29.57 -12.99 0.61
C GLY A 233 29.82 -12.37 -0.76
N ASP A 234 29.84 -13.20 -1.81
CA ASP A 234 30.00 -12.77 -3.20
C ASP A 234 28.69 -12.80 -4.01
N ARG A 235 27.58 -13.13 -3.34
CA ARG A 235 26.27 -13.24 -3.97
C ARG A 235 25.45 -11.98 -3.76
N THR A 236 24.53 -11.75 -4.69
CA THR A 236 23.53 -10.69 -4.58
C THR A 236 22.14 -11.32 -4.51
N VAL A 237 21.40 -11.00 -3.47
CA VAL A 237 19.99 -11.39 -3.29
C VAL A 237 19.12 -10.14 -3.44
N THR A 238 17.93 -10.27 -4.00
CA THR A 238 16.98 -9.16 -4.14
C THR A 238 15.59 -9.58 -3.73
N HIS A 239 15.04 -8.86 -2.76
CA HIS A 239 13.70 -9.02 -2.23
C HIS A 239 12.81 -7.91 -2.76
N GLY A 240 11.65 -8.26 -3.32
CA GLY A 240 10.63 -7.29 -3.75
C GLY A 240 9.54 -7.18 -2.70
N PHE A 241 9.18 -5.95 -2.32
CA PHE A 241 8.09 -5.68 -1.37
C PHE A 241 6.95 -4.95 -2.07
N GLY A 242 5.70 -5.30 -1.74
CA GLY A 242 4.52 -4.76 -2.42
C GLY A 242 4.49 -5.07 -3.92
N THR A 243 5.23 -6.08 -4.39
CA THR A 243 5.31 -6.40 -5.81
C THR A 243 4.17 -7.32 -6.21
N GLY A 244 3.15 -6.77 -6.88
CA GLY A 244 2.08 -7.57 -7.48
C GLY A 244 2.27 -7.81 -8.98
N ARG A 245 1.88 -8.99 -9.48
CA ARG A 245 1.74 -9.22 -10.93
C ARG A 245 0.65 -8.36 -11.57
N ALA A 246 -0.26 -7.80 -10.76
CA ALA A 246 -1.30 -6.85 -11.18
C ALA A 246 -0.85 -5.38 -11.09
N LEU A 247 0.32 -5.11 -10.49
CA LEU A 247 0.73 -3.76 -10.15
C LEU A 247 1.36 -3.02 -11.34
N VAL A 248 1.02 -1.74 -11.43
CA VAL A 248 1.56 -0.72 -12.34
C VAL A 248 2.05 0.44 -11.51
N LEU A 249 3.35 0.72 -11.57
CA LEU A 249 3.94 1.86 -10.86
C LEU A 249 3.56 3.18 -11.55
N ASP A 250 3.17 4.17 -10.76
CA ASP A 250 3.12 5.56 -11.19
C ASP A 250 4.51 6.20 -10.90
N PRO A 251 5.15 6.87 -11.88
CA PRO A 251 6.48 7.46 -11.69
C PRO A 251 6.52 8.55 -10.61
N SER A 252 5.37 9.12 -10.22
CA SER A 252 5.27 10.31 -9.38
C SER A 252 4.10 10.27 -8.39
N GLY A 253 3.46 9.12 -8.21
CA GLY A 253 2.29 8.99 -7.34
C GLY A 253 2.07 7.57 -6.84
N PRO A 254 0.88 7.29 -6.29
CA PRO A 254 0.53 5.95 -5.82
C PRO A 254 0.43 4.97 -7.00
N ALA A 255 0.70 3.70 -6.73
CA ALA A 255 0.60 2.66 -7.72
C ALA A 255 -0.86 2.35 -8.07
N TRP A 256 -0.98 1.69 -9.22
CA TRP A 256 -2.22 1.24 -9.79
C TRP A 256 -2.21 -0.28 -9.86
N GLN A 257 -3.38 -0.88 -9.78
CA GLN A 257 -3.60 -2.30 -10.01
C GLN A 257 -4.50 -2.50 -11.20
N MET A 258 -4.18 -3.53 -11.98
CA MET A 258 -5.06 -4.03 -13.01
C MET A 258 -6.21 -4.79 -12.37
N SER A 259 -7.44 -4.36 -12.66
CA SER A 259 -8.65 -5.10 -12.34
C SER A 259 -9.24 -5.67 -13.63
N ARG A 260 -9.70 -6.92 -13.57
CA ARG A 260 -10.39 -7.60 -14.67
C ARG A 260 -11.77 -8.01 -14.19
N GLY A 261 -12.76 -7.79 -15.04
CA GLY A 261 -14.13 -8.24 -14.83
C GLY A 261 -14.63 -8.90 -16.09
N GLY A 262 -15.36 -10.00 -15.94
CA GLY A 262 -16.05 -10.66 -17.02
C GLY A 262 -17.54 -10.72 -16.72
N SER A 263 -18.37 -10.51 -17.74
CA SER A 263 -19.79 -10.84 -17.67
C SER A 263 -20.15 -11.69 -18.87
N GLN A 264 -20.87 -12.77 -18.65
CA GLN A 264 -21.47 -13.53 -19.73
C GLN A 264 -22.76 -12.82 -20.20
N SER A 265 -23.02 -12.79 -21.50
CA SER A 265 -24.29 -12.30 -22.03
C SER A 265 -25.45 -13.18 -21.56
N ARG A 266 -26.67 -12.63 -21.58
CA ARG A 266 -27.90 -13.35 -21.19
C ARG A 266 -28.10 -14.65 -21.98
N ASP A 267 -27.74 -14.66 -23.26
CA ASP A 267 -27.84 -15.84 -24.12
C ASP A 267 -26.73 -16.88 -23.90
N ARG A 268 -25.77 -16.59 -23.00
CA ARG A 268 -24.57 -17.40 -22.69
C ARG A 268 -23.62 -17.65 -23.87
N LYS A 269 -23.88 -17.07 -25.04
CA LYS A 269 -23.08 -17.27 -26.25
C LYS A 269 -21.89 -16.33 -26.35
N THR A 270 -21.89 -15.23 -25.61
CA THR A 270 -20.80 -14.26 -25.63
C THR A 270 -20.32 -13.94 -24.22
N GLN A 271 -19.01 -13.72 -24.09
CA GLN A 271 -18.41 -13.21 -22.88
C GLN A 271 -17.84 -11.83 -23.15
N VAL A 272 -18.22 -10.87 -22.33
CA VAL A 272 -17.62 -9.55 -22.27
C VAL A 272 -16.50 -9.63 -21.25
N ASN A 273 -15.27 -9.41 -21.67
CA ASN A 273 -14.12 -9.32 -20.77
C ASN A 273 -13.59 -7.90 -20.77
N CYS A 274 -13.57 -7.27 -19.60
CA CYS A 274 -13.16 -5.90 -19.38
C CYS A 274 -11.91 -5.86 -18.50
N ALA A 275 -11.08 -4.86 -18.74
CA ALA A 275 -9.95 -4.53 -17.89
C ALA A 275 -9.91 -3.03 -17.63
N ASN A 276 -9.59 -2.63 -16.41
CA ASN A 276 -9.30 -1.25 -16.06
C ASN A 276 -8.16 -1.15 -15.04
N LEU A 277 -7.58 0.03 -14.93
CA LEU A 277 -6.65 0.34 -13.84
C LEU A 277 -7.40 1.02 -12.72
N GLN A 278 -7.05 0.67 -11.50
CA GLN A 278 -7.57 1.25 -10.26
C GLN A 278 -6.37 1.61 -9.38
N GLN A 279 -6.39 2.75 -8.73
CA GLN A 279 -5.35 3.11 -7.77
C GLN A 279 -5.36 2.09 -6.62
N VAL A 280 -4.22 1.63 -6.11
CA VAL A 280 -4.19 0.62 -5.03
C VAL A 280 -4.70 1.23 -3.72
N HIS A 281 -4.21 2.42 -3.39
CA HIS A 281 -4.53 3.12 -2.16
C HIS A 281 -5.37 4.38 -2.40
N ARG A 282 -6.13 4.77 -1.37
CA ARG A 282 -6.88 6.01 -1.33
C ARG A 282 -5.99 7.11 -0.75
N ALA A 283 -6.00 8.29 -1.35
CA ALA A 283 -5.30 9.44 -0.77
C ALA A 283 -6.08 10.07 0.41
N ASP A 284 -7.41 9.91 0.45
CA ASP A 284 -8.31 10.73 1.28
C ASP A 284 -9.58 9.98 1.78
N GLY A 285 -9.59 8.65 1.74
CA GLY A 285 -10.76 7.86 2.13
C GLY A 285 -11.94 7.91 1.16
N THR A 286 -11.84 8.60 0.01
CA THR A 286 -12.90 8.67 -1.02
C THR A 286 -12.89 7.46 -1.96
N ARG A 287 -13.69 7.50 -3.04
CA ARG A 287 -13.76 6.41 -4.03
C ARG A 287 -12.43 6.30 -4.78
N MET A 288 -11.98 5.07 -5.06
CA MET A 288 -10.71 4.83 -5.74
C MET A 288 -10.72 5.39 -7.17
N SER A 289 -9.66 6.11 -7.53
CA SER A 289 -9.47 6.56 -8.91
C SER A 289 -9.36 5.35 -9.83
N SER A 290 -10.06 5.40 -10.96
CA SER A 290 -10.05 4.31 -11.93
C SER A 290 -10.19 4.79 -13.36
N THR A 291 -9.60 4.05 -14.28
CA THR A 291 -9.81 4.27 -15.71
C THR A 291 -11.15 3.66 -16.16
N PRO A 292 -11.73 4.14 -17.28
CA PRO A 292 -12.81 3.42 -17.91
C PRO A 292 -12.37 2.01 -18.31
N PRO A 293 -13.29 1.03 -18.28
CA PRO A 293 -12.99 -0.31 -18.73
C PRO A 293 -12.73 -0.35 -20.24
N VAL A 294 -11.74 -1.17 -20.64
CA VAL A 294 -11.54 -1.60 -22.02
C VAL A 294 -12.05 -3.02 -22.14
N CYS A 295 -13.14 -3.17 -22.87
CA CYS A 295 -13.83 -4.44 -23.02
C CYS A 295 -13.65 -5.01 -24.42
N PHE A 296 -13.63 -6.34 -24.52
CA PHE A 296 -13.87 -7.05 -25.78
C PHE A 296 -14.98 -8.07 -25.59
N ARG A 297 -15.68 -8.36 -26.67
CA ARG A 297 -16.63 -9.47 -26.75
C ARG A 297 -15.97 -10.63 -27.46
N ALA A 298 -16.12 -11.82 -26.92
CA ALA A 298 -15.66 -13.05 -27.53
C ALA A 298 -16.79 -14.09 -27.45
N PRO A 299 -16.97 -14.92 -28.49
CA PRO A 299 -17.88 -16.06 -28.41
C PRO A 299 -17.41 -17.01 -27.30
N VAL A 300 -18.37 -17.56 -26.57
CA VAL A 300 -18.12 -18.65 -25.62
C VAL A 300 -18.16 -19.94 -26.42
N GLU A 301 -17.00 -20.58 -26.58
CA GLU A 301 -16.92 -21.94 -27.09
C GLU A 301 -16.87 -22.90 -25.90
N HIS A 302 -17.66 -23.99 -25.96
CA HIS A 302 -17.66 -25.01 -24.92
C HIS A 302 -16.23 -25.49 -24.63
N HIS A 303 -15.84 -25.46 -23.35
CA HIS A 303 -14.52 -25.88 -22.84
C HIS A 303 -13.31 -25.09 -23.38
N LYS A 304 -13.51 -23.93 -24.02
CA LYS A 304 -12.41 -23.08 -24.50
C LYS A 304 -12.50 -21.69 -23.89
N LEU A 305 -11.32 -21.16 -23.54
CA LEU A 305 -11.20 -19.77 -23.14
C LEU A 305 -11.60 -18.86 -24.31
N PRO A 306 -12.42 -17.81 -24.08
CA PRO A 306 -12.83 -16.89 -25.13
C PRO A 306 -11.62 -16.26 -25.79
N GLN A 307 -11.54 -16.36 -27.11
CA GLN A 307 -10.45 -15.76 -27.88
C GLN A 307 -10.80 -14.33 -28.24
N MET A 308 -9.85 -13.40 -28.04
CA MET A 308 -10.03 -12.03 -28.47
C MET A 308 -10.18 -11.94 -29.99
N PRO A 309 -11.08 -11.10 -30.54
CA PRO A 309 -11.20 -10.94 -31.99
C PRO A 309 -9.95 -10.30 -32.61
N VAL A 310 -9.29 -9.42 -31.85
CA VAL A 310 -8.08 -8.70 -32.28
C VAL A 310 -6.89 -9.01 -31.37
N PRO A 311 -5.64 -8.92 -31.86
CA PRO A 311 -4.46 -9.20 -31.03
C PRO A 311 -4.32 -8.31 -29.79
N VAL A 312 -4.86 -7.09 -29.84
CA VAL A 312 -4.82 -6.12 -28.74
C VAL A 312 -6.09 -5.28 -28.74
N THR A 313 -6.66 -5.07 -27.56
CA THR A 313 -7.66 -4.02 -27.29
C THR A 313 -7.10 -3.11 -26.22
N TYR A 314 -7.10 -1.80 -26.46
CA TYR A 314 -6.48 -0.87 -25.53
C TYR A 314 -7.06 0.54 -25.68
N ASN A 315 -6.81 1.33 -24.65
CA ASN A 315 -7.12 2.74 -24.62
C ASN A 315 -5.91 3.52 -24.11
N ALA A 316 -5.81 4.76 -24.53
CA ALA A 316 -4.76 5.69 -24.14
C ALA A 316 -5.41 7.06 -23.94
N ARG A 317 -5.31 7.62 -22.74
CA ARG A 317 -5.96 8.89 -22.39
C ARG A 317 -5.09 9.69 -21.45
N THR A 318 -5.14 11.00 -21.61
CA THR A 318 -4.66 11.96 -20.61
C THR A 318 -5.85 12.33 -19.75
N PHE A 319 -5.76 12.04 -18.46
CA PHE A 319 -6.74 12.41 -17.46
C PHE A 319 -6.25 13.63 -16.70
N HIS A 320 -7.18 14.54 -16.43
CA HIS A 320 -6.94 15.71 -15.61
C HIS A 320 -7.63 15.55 -14.26
N THR A 321 -7.02 16.07 -13.20
CA THR A 321 -7.61 16.01 -11.85
C THR A 321 -8.98 16.68 -11.85
N GLY A 322 -10.00 15.97 -11.35
CA GLY A 322 -11.37 16.49 -11.29
C GLY A 322 -12.12 16.47 -12.63
N ASP A 323 -11.53 15.91 -13.68
CA ASP A 323 -12.20 15.75 -14.97
C ASP A 323 -13.42 14.83 -14.84
N ARG A 324 -14.61 15.43 -15.01
CA ARG A 324 -15.91 14.76 -15.08
C ARG A 324 -16.50 14.76 -16.48
N SER A 325 -15.76 15.24 -17.49
CA SER A 325 -16.24 15.36 -18.89
C SER A 325 -16.63 14.02 -19.53
N HIS A 326 -16.41 12.93 -18.79
CA HIS A 326 -16.63 11.58 -19.23
C HIS A 326 -17.52 10.76 -18.28
N ASP A 327 -18.05 11.38 -17.23
CA ASP A 327 -19.16 10.82 -16.47
C ASP A 327 -20.37 10.75 -17.44
N PRO A 328 -20.91 9.57 -17.76
CA PRO A 328 -22.09 9.50 -18.60
C PRO A 328 -23.24 10.25 -17.89
N PRO A 329 -23.97 11.14 -18.57
CA PRO A 329 -25.08 11.84 -17.96
C PRO A 329 -26.16 10.82 -17.54
N GLY A 330 -26.40 10.72 -16.23
CA GLY A 330 -27.66 10.24 -15.69
C GLY A 330 -27.82 8.79 -15.22
N ARG A 331 -26.80 7.91 -15.10
CA ARG A 331 -26.97 6.64 -14.32
C ARG A 331 -25.70 5.80 -14.01
N SER A 332 -25.82 5.10 -12.88
CA SER A 332 -25.01 4.05 -12.23
C SER A 332 -23.78 4.48 -11.40
N PRO A 333 -23.68 4.15 -10.10
CA PRO A 333 -22.52 4.41 -9.23
C PRO A 333 -21.23 3.66 -9.63
N SER A 334 -21.25 2.85 -10.69
CA SER A 334 -20.08 2.25 -11.34
C SER A 334 -19.32 3.22 -12.26
N VAL A 335 -19.57 4.53 -12.15
CA VAL A 335 -18.82 5.57 -12.85
C VAL A 335 -17.37 5.52 -12.37
N TRP A 336 -16.48 5.12 -13.27
CA TRP A 336 -15.05 5.32 -13.12
C TRP A 336 -14.80 6.82 -12.91
N ARG A 337 -13.88 7.19 -12.01
CA ARG A 337 -13.61 8.59 -11.66
C ARG A 337 -12.12 8.82 -11.60
N TRP A 338 -11.68 9.98 -12.06
CA TRP A 338 -10.29 10.40 -11.96
C TRP A 338 -10.14 11.50 -10.91
N GLN A 339 -9.73 11.11 -9.70
CA GLN A 339 -9.43 12.04 -8.60
C GLN A 339 -7.92 12.13 -8.32
N ALA A 340 -7.12 11.29 -8.97
CA ALA A 340 -5.67 11.32 -8.91
C ALA A 340 -5.08 12.57 -9.60
N PRO A 341 -3.79 12.89 -9.34
CA PRO A 341 -3.05 13.85 -10.15
C PRO A 341 -3.17 13.54 -11.65
N SER A 342 -3.07 14.58 -12.49
CA SER A 342 -3.17 14.40 -13.94
C SER A 342 -2.12 13.39 -14.45
N ARG A 343 -2.54 12.45 -15.30
CA ARG A 343 -1.66 11.41 -15.89
C ARG A 343 -2.08 11.05 -17.30
N THR A 344 -1.13 10.56 -18.08
CA THR A 344 -1.43 9.84 -19.30
C THR A 344 -1.35 8.35 -19.04
N VAL A 345 -2.44 7.64 -19.27
CA VAL A 345 -2.55 6.22 -18.95
C VAL A 345 -2.83 5.43 -20.22
N VAL A 346 -2.16 4.30 -20.36
CA VAL A 346 -2.35 3.34 -21.44
C VAL A 346 -2.64 1.99 -20.83
N TRP A 347 -3.78 1.40 -21.15
CA TRP A 347 -4.18 0.12 -20.58
C TRP A 347 -5.01 -0.68 -21.56
N GLY A 348 -5.00 -2.00 -21.39
CA GLY A 348 -5.68 -2.88 -22.32
C GLY A 348 -5.48 -4.35 -22.03
N GLN A 349 -5.88 -5.15 -23.01
CA GLN A 349 -5.75 -6.60 -23.04
C GLN A 349 -5.11 -7.03 -24.36
N ILE A 350 -4.43 -8.16 -24.35
CA ILE A 350 -3.86 -8.80 -25.53
C ILE A 350 -4.34 -10.23 -25.66
N ASP A 351 -4.18 -10.80 -26.85
CA ASP A 351 -4.27 -12.24 -27.02
C ASP A 351 -2.90 -12.86 -26.75
N GLY A 352 -2.68 -13.45 -25.57
CA GLY A 352 -1.40 -14.06 -25.20
C GLY A 352 -0.93 -15.19 -26.11
N LYS A 353 -1.85 -15.80 -26.88
CA LYS A 353 -1.53 -16.82 -27.90
C LYS A 353 -1.00 -16.20 -29.18
N ARG A 354 -1.36 -14.97 -29.51
CA ARG A 354 -0.89 -14.26 -30.72
C ARG A 354 0.23 -13.26 -30.45
N VAL A 355 0.24 -12.62 -29.28
CA VAL A 355 1.15 -11.53 -28.94
C VAL A 355 2.32 -12.01 -28.08
N LYS A 356 3.53 -11.81 -28.61
CA LYS A 356 4.79 -12.09 -27.91
C LYS A 356 5.20 -10.93 -27.00
N GLN A 357 5.18 -9.70 -27.53
CA GLN A 357 5.68 -8.51 -26.84
C GLN A 357 4.89 -7.27 -27.25
N ILE A 358 4.80 -6.31 -26.33
CA ILE A 358 4.29 -4.96 -26.59
C ILE A 358 5.37 -3.98 -26.16
N ASP A 359 5.72 -3.04 -27.02
CA ASP A 359 6.47 -1.85 -26.65
C ASP A 359 5.60 -0.61 -26.84
N LEU A 360 5.62 0.29 -25.86
CA LEU A 360 5.01 1.59 -25.93
C LEU A 360 6.04 2.59 -26.43
N VAL A 361 5.67 3.39 -27.44
CA VAL A 361 6.50 4.47 -27.97
C VAL A 361 5.78 5.79 -27.72
N ALA A 362 6.39 6.64 -26.91
CA ALA A 362 5.92 8.00 -26.64
C ALA A 362 6.69 9.02 -27.52
N PRO A 363 6.16 10.24 -27.72
CA PRO A 363 6.75 11.26 -28.60
C PRO A 363 8.18 11.68 -28.26
N SER A 364 8.58 11.54 -27.00
CA SER A 364 9.94 11.80 -26.53
C SER A 364 10.94 10.70 -26.93
N SER A 365 10.58 9.82 -27.86
CA SER A 365 11.36 8.63 -28.26
C SER A 365 11.62 7.64 -27.13
N VAL A 366 10.93 7.77 -25.99
CA VAL A 366 10.98 6.77 -24.93
C VAL A 366 10.23 5.54 -25.43
N ARG A 367 11.00 4.51 -25.78
CA ARG A 367 10.49 3.16 -26.03
C ARG A 367 10.55 2.39 -24.72
N GLN A 368 9.39 2.03 -24.20
CA GLN A 368 9.26 1.24 -22.98
C GLN A 368 8.64 -0.11 -23.32
N ARG A 369 9.32 -1.20 -22.93
CA ARG A 369 8.70 -2.54 -22.98
C ARG A 369 7.57 -2.60 -21.95
N VAL A 370 6.37 -2.95 -22.42
CA VAL A 370 5.20 -3.07 -21.56
C VAL A 370 5.19 -4.47 -20.96
N ARG A 371 5.09 -4.54 -19.63
CA ARG A 371 4.96 -5.81 -18.91
C ARG A 371 3.52 -6.32 -19.04
N LYS A 372 3.35 -7.61 -19.31
CA LYS A 372 2.06 -8.30 -19.15
C LYS A 372 1.73 -8.36 -17.66
N ILE A 373 0.54 -7.94 -17.30
CA ILE A 373 0.08 -7.73 -15.93
C ILE A 373 -1.23 -8.48 -15.77
N TYR A 374 -1.31 -9.33 -14.74
CA TYR A 374 -2.52 -10.09 -14.42
C TYR A 374 -3.10 -10.89 -15.62
N GLY A 375 -2.30 -11.84 -16.12
CA GLY A 375 -2.59 -12.62 -17.31
C GLY A 375 -2.25 -11.84 -18.58
N ASP A 376 -3.24 -11.65 -19.44
CA ASP A 376 -3.07 -10.98 -20.73
C ASP A 376 -3.49 -9.50 -20.72
N SER A 377 -3.55 -8.87 -19.54
CA SER A 377 -3.78 -7.42 -19.44
C SER A 377 -2.46 -6.67 -19.37
N PHE A 378 -2.50 -5.36 -19.57
CA PHE A 378 -1.34 -4.50 -19.39
C PHE A 378 -1.77 -3.07 -19.04
N GLY A 379 -0.88 -2.36 -18.36
CA GLY A 379 -1.07 -0.96 -17.98
C GLY A 379 0.26 -0.22 -17.87
N VAL A 380 0.25 1.04 -18.28
CA VAL A 380 1.37 1.97 -18.14
C VAL A 380 0.81 3.33 -17.73
N VAL A 381 1.41 3.93 -16.70
CA VAL A 381 1.10 5.29 -16.25
C VAL A 381 2.28 6.20 -16.56
N LEU A 382 2.02 7.31 -17.24
CA LEU A 382 2.99 8.26 -17.74
C LEU A 382 2.67 9.67 -17.19
N PRO A 383 3.67 10.57 -17.15
CA PRO A 383 3.43 11.97 -16.83
C PRO A 383 2.36 12.60 -17.75
N ALA A 384 1.56 13.55 -17.23
CA ALA A 384 0.52 14.23 -18.01
C ALA A 384 1.06 15.01 -19.23
N SER A 385 2.35 15.36 -19.23
CA SER A 385 3.02 16.00 -20.36
C SER A 385 3.10 15.11 -21.60
N VAL A 386 2.95 13.78 -21.46
CA VAL A 386 2.89 12.87 -22.60
C VAL A 386 1.51 12.94 -23.25
N ASN A 387 1.43 13.43 -24.49
CA ASN A 387 0.16 13.47 -25.22
C ASN A 387 -0.28 12.06 -25.66
N ALA A 388 -1.41 11.60 -25.14
CA ALA A 388 -1.98 10.28 -25.44
C ALA A 388 -2.22 10.04 -26.95
N LYS A 389 -2.53 11.09 -27.73
CA LYS A 389 -2.80 10.99 -29.18
C LYS A 389 -1.58 10.60 -30.00
N HIS A 390 -0.38 10.77 -29.44
CA HIS A 390 0.87 10.46 -30.12
C HIS A 390 1.52 9.17 -29.61
N ILE A 391 0.88 8.47 -28.67
CA ILE A 391 1.37 7.17 -28.21
C ILE A 391 1.12 6.13 -29.29
N ARG A 392 2.12 5.26 -29.51
CA ARG A 392 2.01 4.10 -30.39
C ARG A 392 2.33 2.83 -29.62
N LEU A 393 1.61 1.74 -29.92
CA LEU A 393 1.98 0.40 -29.50
C LEU A 393 2.63 -0.34 -30.65
N LEU A 394 3.87 -0.78 -30.46
CA LEU A 394 4.55 -1.74 -31.32
C LEU A 394 4.29 -3.13 -30.74
N VAL A 395 3.50 -3.92 -31.45
CA VAL A 395 3.09 -5.26 -31.01
C VAL A 395 3.82 -6.28 -31.86
N THR A 396 4.76 -7.01 -31.25
CA THR A 396 5.44 -8.14 -31.88
C THR A 396 4.61 -9.40 -31.66
N MET A 397 4.21 -10.00 -32.77
CA MET A 397 3.42 -11.21 -32.84
C MET A 397 4.31 -12.44 -32.67
N ARG A 398 3.73 -13.59 -32.31
CA ARG A 398 4.48 -14.85 -32.16
C ARG A 398 5.03 -15.41 -33.48
N ASP A 399 4.43 -15.03 -34.61
CA ASP A 399 4.93 -15.34 -35.96
C ASP A 399 6.13 -14.48 -36.40
N GLY A 400 6.60 -13.57 -35.53
CA GLY A 400 7.72 -12.67 -35.80
C GLY A 400 7.32 -11.33 -36.45
N SER A 401 6.09 -11.21 -36.97
CA SER A 401 5.61 -9.94 -37.52
C SER A 401 5.45 -8.88 -36.43
N THR A 402 5.61 -7.60 -36.79
CA THR A 402 5.37 -6.47 -35.89
C THR A 402 4.29 -5.56 -36.46
N ARG A 403 3.30 -5.22 -35.63
CA ARG A 403 2.20 -4.32 -35.98
C ARG A 403 2.28 -3.05 -35.16
N THR A 404 2.00 -1.90 -35.78
CA THR A 404 1.96 -0.60 -35.09
C THR A 404 0.52 -0.15 -34.93
N TYR A 405 0.13 0.18 -33.70
CA TYR A 405 -1.17 0.75 -33.38
C TYR A 405 -1.00 2.18 -32.92
N SER A 406 -1.46 3.14 -33.73
CA SER A 406 -1.33 4.58 -33.46
C SER A 406 -2.60 5.23 -32.91
N ARG A 407 -3.68 4.45 -32.78
CA ARG A 407 -4.96 4.89 -32.22
C ARG A 407 -5.50 3.80 -31.29
N PRO A 408 -6.21 4.17 -30.20
CA PRO A 408 -6.91 3.23 -29.33
C PRO A 408 -7.74 2.24 -30.14
N VAL A 409 -7.56 0.94 -29.86
CA VAL A 409 -8.41 -0.12 -30.39
C VAL A 409 -9.45 -0.42 -29.32
N VAL A 410 -10.43 0.46 -29.23
CA VAL A 410 -11.65 0.22 -28.46
C VAL A 410 -12.66 -0.32 -29.46
N PRO A 411 -13.28 -1.50 -29.24
CA PRO A 411 -14.34 -1.97 -30.10
C PRO A 411 -15.43 -0.89 -30.18
N THR A 412 -15.51 -0.22 -31.33
CA THR A 412 -16.42 0.89 -31.52
C THR A 412 -17.85 0.37 -31.52
N SER A 413 -18.68 1.04 -30.72
CA SER A 413 -20.14 1.13 -30.76
C SER A 413 -20.97 0.12 -29.95
N SER A 414 -21.89 0.70 -29.17
CA SER A 414 -23.09 0.12 -28.55
C SER A 414 -22.97 -0.85 -27.37
N MET A 415 -22.01 -0.68 -26.44
CA MET A 415 -22.16 -1.29 -25.11
C MET A 415 -23.08 -0.43 -24.23
N ARG A 416 -24.40 -0.53 -24.47
CA ARG A 416 -25.32 -0.50 -23.33
C ARG A 416 -25.15 -1.85 -22.63
N PRO A 417 -24.75 -1.88 -21.34
CA PRO A 417 -24.75 -3.12 -20.57
C PRO A 417 -26.14 -3.77 -20.52
#